data_AF-A0A951ISH6-F1
#
_entry.id   AF-A0A951ISH6-F1
#
_cell.length_a   1.000
_cell.length_b   1.000
_cell.length_c   1.000
_cell.angle_alpha   90.00
_cell.angle_beta   90.00
_cell.angle_gamma   90.00
#
_symmetry.space_group_name_H-M   'P 1'
#
loop_
_entity.id
_entity.type
_entity.pdbx_description
1 polymer ?
#
loop_
_entity_poly.entity_id
_entity_poly.type
_entity_poly.pdbx_seq_one_letter_code
_entity_poly.pdbx_strand_id
1 'polypeptide(L)'
;MTIDKILEIGIDDKERLFIKPEKERFTLIYRTATEVHWDNKGLLLYSPKPREWTYFDWFKQITGVTETECNCKLILTDETKWTNISDELKRQIIEYQKATA
;
A
#
# COMPACT_ATOMS: atom_id res chain seq x y z
N MET A 1 -0.25 17.81 4.13
CA MET A 1 0.01 16.37 4.28
C MET A 1 -0.99 15.79 5.26
N THR A 2 -1.83 14.86 4.80
CA THR A 2 -2.71 14.06 5.66
C THR A 2 -1.99 12.79 6.11
N ILE A 3 -2.42 12.23 7.24
CA ILE A 3 -1.95 10.93 7.73
C ILE A 3 -3.17 10.03 7.77
N ASP A 4 -3.06 8.86 7.15
CA ASP A 4 -4.13 7.87 7.15
C ASP A 4 -3.60 6.49 7.57
N LYS A 5 -4.41 5.77 8.34
CA LYS A 5 -4.04 4.47 8.89
C LYS A 5 -4.25 3.40 7.83
N ILE A 6 -3.33 2.44 7.79
CA ILE A 6 -3.51 1.24 6.98
C ILE A 6 -4.34 0.23 7.78
N LEU A 7 -5.55 -0.05 7.30
CA LEU A 7 -6.44 -1.06 7.87
C LEU A 7 -5.97 -2.48 7.52
N GLU A 8 -5.48 -2.67 6.30
CA GLU A 8 -5.12 -4.00 5.80
C GLU A 8 -4.05 -3.91 4.71
N ILE A 9 -3.11 -4.85 4.73
CA ILE A 9 -2.18 -5.12 3.65
C ILE A 9 -2.33 -6.59 3.27
N GLY A 10 -2.42 -6.88 1.98
CA GLY A 10 -2.50 -8.26 1.56
C GLY A 10 -2.11 -8.53 0.12
N ILE A 11 -2.09 -9.82 -0.21
CA ILE A 11 -1.99 -10.30 -1.58
C ILE A 11 -3.33 -10.93 -1.94
N ASP A 12 -3.97 -10.38 -2.97
CA ASP A 12 -5.29 -10.85 -3.42
C ASP A 12 -5.21 -12.13 -4.29
N ASP A 13 -6.37 -12.63 -4.70
CA ASP A 13 -6.52 -13.81 -5.55
C ASP A 13 -5.91 -13.65 -6.95
N LYS A 14 -5.59 -12.42 -7.35
CA LYS A 14 -4.90 -12.08 -8.60
C LYS A 14 -3.40 -11.88 -8.40
N GLU A 15 -2.88 -12.22 -7.22
CA GLU A 15 -1.47 -12.08 -6.84
C GLU A 15 -0.98 -10.62 -6.91
N ARG A 16 -1.86 -9.68 -6.56
CA ARG A 16 -1.54 -8.24 -6.49
C ARG A 16 -1.36 -7.83 -5.05
N LEU A 17 -0.39 -6.97 -4.77
CA LEU A 17 -0.33 -6.30 -3.48
C LEU A 17 -1.51 -5.32 -3.40
N PHE A 18 -2.21 -5.31 -2.28
CA PHE A 18 -3.16 -4.25 -1.97
C PHE A 18 -2.89 -3.62 -0.61
N ILE A 19 -3.26 -2.34 -0.48
CA ILE A 19 -3.21 -1.57 0.77
C ILE A 19 -4.55 -0.88 0.95
N LYS A 20 -5.20 -1.13 2.08
CA LYS A 20 -6.49 -0.53 2.43
C LYS A 20 -6.32 0.63 3.40
N PRO A 21 -6.50 1.89 2.96
CA PRO A 21 -6.54 3.04 3.86
C PRO A 21 -7.82 3.07 4.71
N GLU A 22 -7.79 3.76 5.85
CA GLU A 22 -8.97 3.95 6.71
C GLU A 22 -9.95 4.96 6.10
N LYS A 23 -9.46 6.12 5.65
CA LYS A 23 -10.32 7.26 5.31
C LYS A 23 -10.15 7.74 3.88
N GLU A 24 -8.92 7.84 3.41
CA GLU A 24 -8.64 8.47 2.14
C GLU A 24 -9.08 7.64 0.94
N ARG A 25 -9.36 8.35 -0.14
CA ARG A 25 -9.90 7.79 -1.38
C ARG A 25 -9.06 8.28 -2.55
N PHE A 26 -8.22 7.39 -3.08
CA PHE A 26 -7.22 7.72 -4.10
C PHE A 26 -7.80 7.65 -5.54
N THR A 27 -8.98 8.23 -5.75
CA THR A 27 -9.76 8.09 -7.00
C THR A 27 -9.03 8.60 -8.26
N LEU A 28 -8.05 9.48 -8.09
CA LEU A 28 -7.27 10.08 -9.19
C LEU A 28 -5.83 9.54 -9.28
N ILE A 29 -5.46 8.50 -8.51
CA ILE A 29 -4.08 8.01 -8.47
C ILE A 29 -3.58 7.48 -9.80
N TYR A 30 -4.48 7.05 -10.70
CA TYR A 30 -4.11 6.64 -12.06
C TYR A 30 -3.36 7.74 -12.85
N ARG A 31 -3.46 9.01 -12.44
CA ARG A 31 -2.80 10.15 -13.10
C ARG A 31 -1.31 10.24 -12.81
N THR A 32 -0.80 9.52 -11.81
CA THR A 32 0.62 9.57 -11.40
C THR A 32 1.53 8.79 -12.34
N ALA A 33 0.99 8.03 -13.30
CA ALA A 33 1.75 7.19 -14.23
C ALA A 33 2.72 6.21 -13.54
N THR A 34 2.36 5.73 -12.33
CA THR A 34 3.21 4.87 -11.49
C THR A 34 2.75 3.42 -11.38
N GLU A 35 1.80 3.00 -12.23
CA GLU A 35 1.14 1.68 -12.20
C GLU A 35 0.41 1.36 -10.88
N VAL A 36 0.27 2.33 -9.99
CA VAL A 36 -0.58 2.20 -8.80
C VAL A 36 -2.02 2.50 -9.19
N HIS A 37 -2.93 1.65 -8.74
CA HIS A 37 -4.35 1.75 -9.06
C HIS A 37 -5.21 1.85 -7.79
N TRP A 38 -6.43 2.35 -7.96
CA TRP A 38 -7.44 2.46 -6.91
C TRP A 38 -8.70 1.68 -7.29
N ASP A 39 -9.19 0.84 -6.38
CA ASP A 39 -10.49 0.17 -6.51
C ASP A 39 -11.55 0.92 -5.69
N ASN A 40 -12.52 1.52 -6.39
CA ASN A 40 -13.64 2.23 -5.76
C ASN A 40 -14.63 1.34 -5.00
N LYS A 41 -14.69 0.04 -5.32
CA LYS A 41 -15.57 -0.90 -4.61
C LYS A 41 -14.88 -1.46 -3.37
N GLY A 42 -13.63 -1.90 -3.52
CA GLY A 42 -12.82 -2.43 -2.41
C GLY A 42 -12.28 -1.35 -1.45
N LEU A 43 -12.27 -0.09 -1.90
CA LEU A 43 -11.67 1.05 -1.20
C LEU A 43 -10.20 0.79 -0.85
N LEU A 44 -9.44 0.32 -1.83
CA LEU A 44 -8.06 -0.09 -1.67
C LEU A 44 -7.18 0.36 -2.84
N LEU A 45 -5.91 0.55 -2.53
CA LEU A 45 -4.82 0.70 -3.50
C LEU A 45 -4.33 -0.68 -3.90
N TYR A 46 -3.90 -0.85 -5.14
CA TYR A 46 -3.27 -2.11 -5.57
C TYR A 46 -2.20 -1.92 -6.64
N SER A 47 -1.22 -2.83 -6.64
CA SER A 47 -0.19 -2.96 -7.65
C SER A 47 -0.63 -3.89 -8.80
N PRO A 48 0.08 -3.92 -9.94
CA PRO A 48 0.03 -5.09 -10.81
C PRO A 48 0.59 -6.33 -10.08
N LYS A 49 0.38 -7.51 -10.67
CA LYS A 49 1.07 -8.73 -10.23
C LYS A 49 2.60 -8.51 -10.39
N PRO A 50 3.40 -8.73 -9.34
CA PRO A 50 4.86 -8.65 -9.41
C PRO A 50 5.46 -9.40 -10.60
N ARG A 51 6.46 -8.76 -11.22
CA ARG A 51 7.30 -9.36 -12.27
C ARG A 51 8.76 -9.17 -11.88
N GLU A 52 9.30 -8.00 -12.18
CA GLU A 52 10.66 -7.60 -11.82
C GLU A 52 10.73 -7.07 -10.39
N TRP A 53 9.72 -6.31 -9.98
CA TRP A 53 9.63 -5.75 -8.64
C TRP A 53 9.03 -6.75 -7.66
N THR A 54 9.61 -6.83 -6.47
CA THR A 54 9.07 -7.65 -5.38
C THR A 54 7.81 -7.00 -4.80
N TYR A 55 7.04 -7.76 -4.01
CA TYR A 55 5.94 -7.18 -3.22
C TYR A 55 6.42 -6.07 -2.29
N PHE A 56 7.63 -6.16 -1.75
CA PHE A 56 8.20 -5.10 -0.91
C PHE A 56 8.51 -3.83 -1.70
N ASP A 57 8.96 -3.96 -2.95
CA ASP A 57 9.16 -2.81 -3.85
C ASP A 57 7.83 -2.13 -4.18
N TRP A 58 6.78 -2.90 -4.45
CA TRP A 58 5.43 -2.38 -4.64
C TRP A 58 4.86 -1.72 -3.39
N PHE A 59 5.15 -2.24 -2.19
CA PHE A 59 4.75 -1.58 -0.96
C PHE A 59 5.36 -0.18 -0.87
N LYS A 60 6.69 -0.07 -1.04
CA LYS A 60 7.41 1.21 -1.04
C LYS A 60 6.87 2.16 -2.11
N GLN A 61 6.58 1.64 -3.31
CA GLN A 61 6.01 2.43 -4.39
C GLN A 61 4.64 2.99 -4.04
N ILE A 62 3.72 2.15 -3.56
CA ILE A 62 2.36 2.60 -3.21
C ILE A 62 2.43 3.67 -2.13
N THR A 63 3.14 3.43 -1.03
CA THR A 63 3.24 4.41 0.07
C THR A 63 3.98 5.67 -0.33
N GLY A 64 5.00 5.56 -1.18
CA GLY A 64 5.74 6.70 -1.71
C GLY A 64 4.84 7.59 -2.59
N VAL A 65 4.12 6.99 -3.55
CA VAL A 65 3.20 7.73 -4.44
C VAL A 65 2.07 8.39 -3.65
N THR A 66 1.51 7.73 -2.64
CA THR A 66 0.48 8.37 -1.81
C THR A 66 1.03 9.57 -1.05
N GLU A 67 2.27 9.50 -0.58
CA GLU A 67 2.89 10.58 0.17
C GLU A 67 3.30 11.75 -0.75
N THR A 68 4.00 11.48 -1.85
CA THR A 68 4.55 12.53 -2.73
C THR A 68 3.52 13.13 -3.68
N GLU A 69 2.67 12.30 -4.30
CA GLU A 69 1.75 12.74 -5.35
C GLU A 69 0.35 13.06 -4.80
N CYS A 70 -0.06 12.39 -3.71
CA CYS A 70 -1.39 12.54 -3.13
C CYS A 70 -1.37 13.29 -1.78
N ASN A 71 -0.20 13.73 -1.30
CA ASN A 71 -0.04 14.46 -0.04
C ASN A 71 -0.64 13.71 1.17
N CYS A 72 -0.62 12.37 1.15
CA CYS A 72 -1.17 11.48 2.17
C CYS A 72 -0.16 10.42 2.59
N LYS A 73 0.30 10.47 3.84
CA LYS A 73 1.21 9.46 4.42
C LYS A 73 0.40 8.30 4.99
N LEU A 74 0.64 7.09 4.50
CA LEU A 74 0.04 5.86 5.01
C LEU A 74 0.90 5.26 6.13
N ILE A 75 0.29 4.99 7.29
CA ILE A 75 1.00 4.49 8.47
C ILE A 75 0.46 3.13 8.94
N LEU A 76 1.36 2.26 9.39
CA LEU A 76 0.99 1.03 10.09
C LEU A 76 0.50 1.33 11.51
N THR A 77 -0.36 0.46 12.00
CA THR A 77 -0.80 0.43 13.40
C THR A 77 -0.84 -1.01 13.91
N ASP A 78 -0.98 -1.19 15.22
CA ASP A 78 -1.15 -2.53 15.81
C ASP A 78 -2.46 -3.21 15.35
N GLU A 79 -3.42 -2.43 14.84
CA GLU A 79 -4.70 -2.91 14.29
C GLU A 79 -4.61 -3.30 12.80
N THR A 80 -3.48 -3.04 12.13
CA THR A 80 -3.31 -3.36 10.72
C THR A 80 -3.35 -4.86 10.48
N LYS A 81 -4.32 -5.30 9.66
CA LYS A 81 -4.50 -6.70 9.28
C LYS A 81 -3.55 -7.10 8.15
N TRP A 82 -3.16 -8.37 8.16
CA TRP A 82 -2.25 -8.95 7.18
C TRP A 82 -2.93 -10.15 6.53
N THR A 83 -3.10 -10.10 5.21
CA THR A 83 -3.85 -11.12 4.46
C THR A 83 -2.94 -11.76 3.41
N ASN A 84 -2.65 -13.05 3.55
CA ASN A 84 -1.75 -13.79 2.64
C ASN A 84 -0.34 -13.17 2.49
N ILE A 85 0.17 -12.54 3.55
CA ILE A 85 1.52 -11.97 3.60
C ILE A 85 2.44 -12.92 4.36
N SER A 86 3.60 -13.25 3.79
CA SER A 86 4.61 -14.05 4.50
C SER A 86 5.26 -13.28 5.65
N ASP A 87 5.74 -13.99 6.67
CA ASP A 87 6.37 -13.37 7.84
C ASP A 87 7.59 -12.52 7.46
N GLU A 88 8.36 -12.94 6.45
CA GLU A 88 9.51 -12.18 5.96
C GLU A 88 9.08 -10.85 5.32
N LEU A 89 8.06 -10.86 4.45
CA LEU A 89 7.56 -9.63 3.82
C LEU A 89 6.96 -8.68 4.88
N LYS A 90 6.22 -9.23 5.84
CA LYS A 90 5.68 -8.47 6.97
C LYS A 90 6.79 -7.80 7.78
N ARG A 91 7.86 -8.53 8.09
CA ARG A 91 9.03 -7.99 8.81
C ARG A 91 9.68 -6.84 8.04
N GLN A 92 9.92 -7.00 6.74
CA GLN A 92 10.48 -5.96 5.88
C GLN A 92 9.63 -4.68 5.89
N ILE A 93 8.30 -4.82 5.79
CA ILE A 93 7.36 -3.70 5.80
C ILE A 93 7.40 -2.96 7.15
N ILE A 94 7.40 -3.69 8.27
CA ILE A 94 7.44 -3.10 9.61
C ILE A 94 8.78 -2.37 9.84
N GLU A 95 9.90 -2.97 9.47
CA GLU A 95 11.23 -2.35 9.60
C GLU A 95 11.32 -1.07 8.77
N TYR A 96 10.84 -1.10 7.52
CA TYR A 96 10.80 0.08 6.66
C TYR A 96 9.98 1.22 7.26
N GLN A 97 8.77 0.93 7.73
CA GLN A 97 7.88 1.94 8.32
C GLN A 97 8.45 2.56 9.60
N LYS A 98 9.20 1.81 10.42
CA LYS A 98 9.92 2.35 11.58
C LYS A 98 11.06 3.29 11.19
N ALA A 99 11.74 3.01 10.07
CA ALA A 99 12.84 3.85 9.59
C ALA A 99 12.35 5.14 8.92
N THR A 100 11.11 5.17 8.42
CA THR A 100 10.47 6.33 7.76
C THR A 100 9.47 7.07 8.65
N ALA A 101 9.33 6.68 9.91
CA ALA A 101 8.47 7.35 10.90
C ALA A 101 9.13 8.64 11.40
#